data_AF-A0A1X6PKS5-F1
#
_entry.id   AF-A0A1X6PKS5-F1
#
_cell.length_a   1.000
_cell.length_b   1.000
_cell.length_c   1.000
_cell.angle_alpha   90.00
_cell.angle_beta   90.00
_cell.angle_gamma   90.00
#
_symmetry.space_group_name_H-M   'P 1'
#
loop_
_entity.id
_entity.type
_entity.pdbx_description
1 polymer ?
#
loop_
_entity_poly.entity_id
_entity_poly.type
_entity_poly.pdbx_seq_one_letter_code
_entity_poly.pdbx_strand_id
1 'polypeptide(L)'
;MPYATTWDDFAESARAIFLAHPSRTRHSWKYRGKDGALVFKVTNDVKTVKYRTTSRAELRRLEDLTGWMMERMTAEGVDDEELSAAPPRA
;
A
#
# COMPACT_ATOMS: atom_id res chain seq x y z
N MET A 1 7.11 -7.84 9.43
CA MET A 1 6.85 -6.88 8.32
C MET A 1 8.16 -6.20 7.94
N PRO A 2 8.76 -6.55 6.79
CA PRO A 2 10.03 -5.99 6.33
C PRO A 2 9.90 -4.51 5.93
N TYR A 3 11.00 -3.77 6.07
CA TYR A 3 11.14 -2.43 5.49
C TYR A 3 11.85 -2.56 4.15
N ALA A 4 11.29 -1.95 3.11
CA ALA A 4 12.00 -1.79 1.85
C ALA A 4 13.16 -0.81 2.05
N THR A 5 14.31 -1.13 1.45
CA THR A 5 15.54 -0.35 1.59
C THR A 5 15.58 0.82 0.61
N THR A 6 14.97 0.66 -0.56
CA THR A 6 14.86 1.68 -1.60
C THR A 6 13.40 2.04 -1.86
N TRP A 7 13.19 3.25 -2.40
CA TRP A 7 11.88 3.69 -2.86
C TRP A 7 11.34 2.81 -4.00
N ASP A 8 12.20 2.42 -4.93
CA ASP A 8 11.78 1.71 -6.14
C ASP A 8 11.28 0.30 -5.81
N ASP A 9 12.01 -0.44 -4.95
CA ASP A 9 11.58 -1.75 -4.45
C ASP A 9 10.24 -1.65 -3.69
N PHE A 10 10.07 -0.57 -2.93
CA PHE A 10 8.85 -0.30 -2.20
C PHE A 10 7.66 -0.08 -3.14
N ALA A 11 7.83 0.81 -4.12
CA ALA A 11 6.78 1.20 -5.05
C ALA A 11 6.36 0.02 -5.94
N GLU A 12 7.33 -0.77 -6.42
CA GLU A 12 7.06 -1.98 -7.20
C GLU A 12 6.29 -3.01 -6.36
N SER A 13 6.76 -3.32 -5.15
CA SER A 13 6.09 -4.25 -4.25
C SER A 13 4.68 -3.80 -3.89
N ALA A 14 4.49 -2.49 -3.62
CA ALA A 14 3.19 -1.92 -3.29
C ALA A 14 2.20 -2.01 -4.45
N ARG A 15 2.65 -1.72 -5.68
CA ARG A 15 1.85 -1.87 -6.90
C ARG A 15 1.51 -3.33 -7.17
N ALA A 16 2.47 -4.24 -7.01
CA ALA A 16 2.24 -5.68 -7.20
C ALA A 16 1.19 -6.23 -6.22
N ILE A 17 1.22 -5.82 -4.95
CA ILE A 17 0.21 -6.20 -3.96
C ILE A 17 -1.17 -5.66 -4.38
N PHE A 18 -1.25 -4.39 -4.78
CA PHE A 18 -2.49 -3.74 -5.18
C PHE A 18 -3.10 -4.37 -6.43
N LEU A 19 -2.30 -4.64 -7.46
CA LEU A 19 -2.76 -5.27 -8.70
C LEU A 19 -3.22 -6.72 -8.50
N ALA A 20 -2.59 -7.46 -7.58
CA ALA A 20 -2.97 -8.84 -7.29
C ALA A 20 -4.30 -8.93 -6.53
N HIS A 21 -4.55 -8.03 -5.57
CA HIS A 21 -5.74 -8.06 -4.73
C HIS A 21 -6.22 -6.64 -4.38
N PRO A 22 -6.85 -5.91 -5.31
CA PRO A 22 -7.22 -4.51 -5.11
C PRO A 22 -8.25 -4.34 -3.99
N SER A 23 -9.26 -5.20 -3.88
CA SER A 23 -10.33 -5.12 -2.87
C SER A 23 -9.87 -5.42 -1.44
N ARG A 24 -8.80 -6.22 -1.27
CA ARG A 24 -8.20 -6.54 0.04
C ARG A 24 -6.99 -5.69 0.40
N THR A 25 -6.46 -4.92 -0.55
CA THR A 25 -5.28 -4.11 -0.32
C THR A 25 -5.63 -2.83 0.41
N ARG A 26 -4.98 -2.59 1.55
CA ARG A 26 -5.08 -1.35 2.32
C ARG A 26 -3.71 -0.69 2.46
N HIS A 27 -3.72 0.62 2.37
CA HIS A 27 -2.56 1.46 2.65
C HIS A 27 -2.80 2.26 3.95
N SER A 28 -1.74 2.58 4.67
CA SER A 28 -1.83 3.34 5.92
C SER A 28 -0.62 4.23 6.11
N TRP A 29 -0.88 5.45 6.60
CA TRP A 29 0.11 6.46 6.93
C TRP A 29 0.27 6.53 8.45
N LYS A 30 1.51 6.58 8.93
CA LYS A 30 1.81 6.82 10.34
C LYS A 30 2.93 7.84 10.46
N TYR A 31 2.58 9.04 10.92
CA TYR A 31 3.55 10.06 11.28
C TYR A 31 4.06 9.83 12.71
N ARG A 32 5.39 9.85 12.88
CA ARG A 32 6.06 9.76 14.18
C ARG A 32 6.77 11.08 14.47
N GLY A 33 6.08 11.98 15.17
CA GLY A 33 6.61 13.31 15.51
C GLY A 33 7.95 13.26 16.27
N LYS A 34 8.13 12.29 17.18
CA LYS A 34 9.37 12.14 17.95
C LYS A 34 10.61 11.83 17.10
N ASP A 35 10.44 11.20 15.93
CA ASP A 35 11.53 10.82 15.04
C ASP A 35 11.59 11.69 13.78
N GLY A 36 10.65 12.64 13.61
CA GLY A 36 10.45 13.37 12.37
C GLY A 36 10.23 12.45 11.14
N ALA A 37 9.72 11.23 11.36
CA ALA A 37 9.67 10.19 10.34
C ALA A 37 8.24 9.81 10.01
N LEU A 38 7.99 9.60 8.73
CA LEU A 38 6.77 9.03 8.23
C LEU A 38 6.98 7.55 7.92
N VAL A 39 6.04 6.72 8.36
CA VAL A 39 5.97 5.30 8.00
C VAL A 39 4.74 5.07 7.15
N PHE A 40 4.94 4.57 5.94
CA PHE A 40 3.89 4.17 5.03
C PHE A 40 3.87 2.64 4.91
N LYS A 41 2.68 2.04 4.93
CA LYS A 41 2.50 0.58 4.90
C LYS A 41 1.40 0.21 3.92
N VAL A 42 1.66 -0.80 3.09
CA VAL A 42 0.68 -1.42 2.18
C VAL A 42 0.59 -2.91 2.50
N THR A 43 -0.62 -3.45 2.57
CA THR A 43 -0.86 -4.86 2.91
C THR A 43 -2.19 -5.38 2.40
N ASN A 44 -2.25 -6.69 2.12
CA ASN A 44 -3.46 -7.46 1.82
C ASN A 44 -3.73 -8.59 2.85
N ASP A 45 -3.31 -8.39 4.11
CA ASP A 45 -3.30 -9.38 5.21
C ASP A 45 -2.31 -10.54 5.08
N VAL A 46 -1.81 -10.83 3.88
CA VAL A 46 -0.83 -11.91 3.64
C VAL A 46 0.57 -11.33 3.44
N LYS A 47 0.71 -10.42 2.47
CA LYS A 47 1.94 -9.69 2.19
C LYS A 47 1.83 -8.29 2.79
N THR A 48 2.95 -7.81 3.33
CA THR A 48 3.05 -6.46 3.90
C THR A 48 4.40 -5.86 3.55
N VAL A 49 4.37 -4.65 3.00
CA VAL A 49 5.56 -3.85 2.73
C VAL A 49 5.46 -2.53 3.49
N LYS A 50 6.59 -2.08 4.08
CA LYS A 50 6.67 -0.80 4.79
C LYS A 50 7.79 0.06 4.21
N TYR A 51 7.54 1.36 4.11
CA TYR A 51 8.53 2.38 3.81
C TYR A 51 8.64 3.34 4.98
N ARG A 52 9.86 3.68 5.39
CA ARG A 52 10.11 4.73 6.38
C ARG A 52 10.93 5.82 5.70
N THR A 53 10.44 7.04 5.75
CA THR A 53 11.15 8.20 5.21
C THR A 53 11.13 9.38 6.17
N THR A 54 12.19 10.18 6.12
CA THR A 54 12.28 11.53 6.69
C THR A 54 12.43 12.60 5.61
N SER A 55 12.58 12.18 4.34
CA SER A 55 12.86 13.07 3.22
C SER A 55 11.56 13.64 2.64
N ARG A 56 11.50 14.97 2.53
CA ARG A 56 10.35 15.66 1.94
C ARG A 56 10.14 15.33 0.46
N ALA A 57 11.21 15.04 -0.28
CA ALA A 57 11.11 14.66 -1.70
C ALA A 57 10.38 13.32 -1.88
N GLU A 58 10.57 12.38 -0.93
CA GLU A 58 9.92 11.08 -0.96
C GLU A 58 8.46 11.14 -0.52
N LEU A 59 8.08 12.14 0.28
CA LEU A 59 6.66 12.38 0.62
C LEU A 59 5.82 12.63 -0.64
N ARG A 60 6.34 13.43 -1.57
CA ARG A 60 5.65 13.67 -2.84
C ARG A 60 5.48 12.39 -3.66
N ARG A 61 6.49 11.53 -3.69
CA ARG A 61 6.41 10.22 -4.38
C ARG A 61 5.38 9.29 -3.72
N LEU A 62 5.24 9.35 -2.38
CA LEU A 62 4.21 8.62 -1.64
C LEU A 62 2.80 9.14 -1.93
N GLU A 63 2.64 10.45 -2.05
CA GLU A 63 1.38 11.08 -2.47
C GLU A 63 1.02 10.65 -3.89
N ASP A 64 1.97 10.69 -4.83
CA ASP A 64 1.77 10.24 -6.22
C ASP A 64 1.36 8.76 -6.28
N LEU A 65 2.01 7.89 -5.49
CA LEU A 65 1.65 6.48 -5.39
C LEU A 65 0.25 6.28 -4.80
N THR A 66 -0.13 7.10 -3.82
CA THR A 66 -1.45 7.04 -3.19
C THR A 66 -2.54 7.50 -4.17
N GLY A 67 -2.30 8.58 -4.92
CA GLY A 67 -3.19 9.04 -5.99
C GLY A 67 -3.38 7.97 -7.07
N TRP A 68 -2.31 7.32 -7.50
CA TRP A 68 -2.36 6.20 -8.46
C TRP A 68 -3.22 5.02 -7.96
N MET A 69 -3.15 4.70 -6.66
CA MET A 69 -4.01 3.66 -6.05
C MET A 69 -5.47 4.12 -5.97
N MET A 70 -5.72 5.35 -5.51
CA MET A 70 -7.08 5.90 -5.39
C MET A 70 -7.81 5.94 -6.73
N GLU A 71 -7.14 6.43 -7.79
CA GLU A 71 -7.68 6.46 -9.16
C GLU A 71 -8.18 5.07 -9.59
N ARG A 72 -7.38 4.03 -9.35
CA ARG A 72 -7.70 2.64 -9.71
C ARG A 72 -8.75 2.01 -8.78
N MET A 73 -8.80 2.40 -7.52
CA MET A 73 -9.85 1.97 -6.60
C MET A 73 -11.22 2.54 -7.02
N THR A 74 -11.25 3.71 -7.68
CA THR A 74 -12.49 4.36 -8.13
C THR A 74 -12.86 4.07 -9.58
N ALA A 75 -11.96 3.50 -10.38
CA ALA A 75 -12.27 3.12 -11.76
C ALA A 75 -13.26 1.95 -11.77
N GLU A 76 -14.40 2.10 -12.43
CA GLU A 76 -15.39 1.03 -12.60
C GLU A 76 -14.77 -0.14 -13.40
N GLY A 77 -14.73 -1.33 -12.81
CA GLY A 77 -14.32 -2.56 -13.51
C GLY A 77 -13.37 -3.50 -12.77
N VAL A 78 -13.53 -3.72 -11.47
CA VAL A 78 -12.93 -4.90 -10.82
C VAL A 78 -14.05 -5.74 -10.25
N ASP A 79 -14.52 -6.69 -11.05
CA ASP A 79 -15.51 -7.69 -10.66
C ASP A 79 -14.89 -8.62 -9.60
N ASP A 80 -15.28 -8.41 -8.34
CA ASP A 80 -14.94 -9.23 -7.17
C ASP A 80 -15.75 -10.55 -7.13
N GLU A 81 -15.96 -11.23 -8.25
CA GLU A 81 -16.77 -12.47 -8.27
C GLU A 81 -16.06 -13.67 -7.61
N GLU A 82 -14.73 -13.66 -7.49
CA GLU A 82 -13.96 -14.78 -6.90
C GLU A 82 -13.67 -14.63 -5.39
N LEU A 83 -13.92 -13.46 -4.77
CA LEU A 83 -13.53 -13.18 -3.37
C LEU A 83 -14.64 -13.31 -2.32
N SER A 84 -15.91 -13.32 -2.73
CA SER A 84 -17.06 -13.61 -1.85
C SER A 84 -17.11 -15.10 -1.42
N ALA A 85 -16.41 -15.99 -2.14
CA ALA A 85 -16.45 -17.43 -1.92
C ALA A 85 -15.53 -17.94 -0.79
N ALA A 86 -14.75 -17.08 -0.11
CA ALA A 86 -13.90 -17.52 0.98
C ALA A 86 -14.70 -17.62 2.30
N PRO A 87 -14.77 -18.79 2.96
CA PRO A 87 -15.54 -18.94 4.19
C PRO A 87 -14.98 -18.04 5.30
N PRO A 88 -15.83 -17.55 6.23
CA PRO A 88 -15.38 -16.79 7.39
C PRO A 88 -14.40 -17.66 8.19
N ARG A 89 -13.16 -17.18 8.34
CA ARG A 89 -12.20 -17.82 9.24
C ARG A 89 -12.67 -17.61 10.67
N ALA A 90 -12.87 -18.74 11.36
CA ALA A 90 -13.27 -18.88 12.77
C ALA A 90 -12.38 -18.12 13.76
#